data_AF-A0A1G0GQA4-F1
#
_entry.id   AF-A0A1G0GQA4-F1
#
_cell.length_a   1.000
_cell.length_b   1.000
_cell.length_c   1.000
_cell.angle_alpha   90.00
_cell.angle_beta   90.00
_cell.angle_gamma   90.00
#
_symmetry.space_group_name_H-M   'P 1'
#
loop_
_entity.id
_entity.type
_entity.pdbx_description
1 polymer ?
#
loop_
_entity_poly.entity_id
_entity_poly.type
_entity_poly.pdbx_seq_one_letter_code
_entity_poly.pdbx_strand_id
1 'polypeptide(L)'
;MRSFYDGDQAVRLERQIQEDRKTIATLQEKLGKKINIVPIRENQKRLLKAYRDDWNNSWRSWSLFKDDTREGHMNAFQRRIDGLGVRGLIDYFQYLEKELEYAKVQNGVNYAEVIDKMRSNFIDSFDEESRQLLLGILSKECEIIRLISYQRRFISQQNGYEGCSDASYTLIHSLTHVENYLK
;
A
#
# COMPACT_ATOMS: atom_id res chain seq x y z
N MET A 1 -24.08 6.62 -35.27
CA MET A 1 -24.27 7.46 -34.06
C MET A 1 -23.42 6.88 -32.93
N ARG A 2 -22.21 7.42 -32.71
CA ARG A 2 -21.35 7.16 -31.55
C ARG A 2 -20.81 8.54 -31.14
N SER A 3 -21.35 9.18 -30.09
CA SER A 3 -20.75 10.46 -29.63
C SER A 3 -21.30 11.07 -28.33
N PHE A 4 -22.45 10.66 -27.77
CA PHE A 4 -23.04 11.37 -26.62
C PHE A 4 -22.93 10.64 -25.28
N TYR A 5 -22.95 9.31 -25.26
CA TYR A 5 -22.83 8.52 -24.02
C TYR A 5 -21.40 8.48 -23.45
N ASP A 6 -20.44 8.84 -24.28
CA ASP A 6 -19.05 8.48 -24.15
C ASP A 6 -18.21 9.56 -23.44
N GLY A 7 -18.45 10.84 -23.78
CA GLY A 7 -17.88 11.96 -23.03
C GLY A 7 -18.49 12.08 -21.62
N ASP A 8 -19.77 11.71 -21.48
CA ASP A 8 -20.51 11.79 -20.23
C ASP A 8 -19.98 10.79 -19.18
N GLN A 9 -19.55 9.59 -19.62
CA GLN A 9 -18.96 8.59 -18.74
C GLN A 9 -17.55 8.98 -18.28
N ALA A 10 -16.69 9.49 -19.17
CA ALA A 10 -15.34 9.93 -18.81
C ALA A 10 -15.38 11.12 -17.82
N VAL A 11 -16.31 12.07 -18.02
CA VAL A 11 -16.52 13.21 -17.11
C VAL A 11 -17.05 12.75 -15.75
N ARG A 12 -17.97 11.77 -15.71
CA ARG A 12 -18.45 11.18 -14.44
C ARG A 12 -17.34 10.49 -13.66
N LEU A 13 -16.50 9.68 -14.33
CA LEU A 13 -15.36 9.01 -13.70
C LEU A 13 -14.35 10.02 -13.16
N GLU A 14 -14.03 11.07 -13.92
CA GLU A 14 -13.13 12.14 -13.46
C GLU A 14 -13.71 12.85 -12.24
N ARG A 15 -15.01 13.18 -12.24
CA ARG A 15 -15.66 13.79 -11.09
C ARG A 15 -15.56 12.92 -9.84
N GLN A 16 -15.83 11.62 -9.98
CA GLN A 16 -15.73 10.68 -8.87
C GLN A 16 -14.29 10.56 -8.33
N ILE A 17 -13.29 10.51 -9.20
CA ILE A 17 -11.86 10.55 -8.81
C ILE A 17 -11.55 11.82 -8.01
N GLN A 18 -12.03 12.98 -8.46
CA GLN A 18 -11.78 14.25 -7.76
C GLN A 18 -12.51 14.32 -6.41
N GLU A 19 -13.71 13.76 -6.30
CA GLU A 19 -14.45 13.65 -5.04
C GLU A 19 -13.72 12.72 -4.06
N ASP A 20 -13.27 11.55 -4.50
CA ASP A 20 -12.50 10.62 -3.67
C ASP A 20 -11.15 11.23 -3.21
N ARG A 21 -10.46 11.99 -4.08
CA ARG A 21 -9.25 12.74 -3.72
C ARG A 21 -9.51 13.78 -2.62
N LYS A 22 -10.63 14.50 -2.69
CA LYS A 22 -11.03 15.45 -1.63
C LYS A 22 -11.32 14.74 -0.32
N THR A 23 -11.97 13.57 -0.37
CA THR A 23 -12.19 12.73 0.80
C THR A 23 -10.86 12.29 1.41
N ILE A 24 -9.91 11.80 0.61
CA ILE A 24 -8.56 11.42 1.07
C ILE A 24 -7.87 12.58 1.78
N ALA A 25 -7.83 13.77 1.17
CA ALA A 25 -7.20 14.94 1.77
C ALA A 25 -7.81 15.29 3.14
N THR A 26 -9.15 15.20 3.25
CA THR A 26 -9.87 15.43 4.50
C THR A 26 -9.51 14.39 5.57
N LEU A 27 -9.46 13.11 5.20
CA LEU A 27 -9.10 12.03 6.10
C LEU A 27 -7.64 12.12 6.54
N GLN A 28 -6.71 12.46 5.63
CA GLN A 28 -5.30 12.71 5.94
C GLN A 28 -5.12 13.85 6.94
N GLU A 29 -5.89 14.93 6.82
CA GLU A 29 -5.85 16.03 7.78
C GLU A 29 -6.34 15.60 9.17
N LYS A 30 -7.45 14.84 9.23
CA LYS A 30 -7.97 14.28 10.49
C LYS A 30 -6.95 13.33 11.15
N LEU A 31 -6.36 12.45 10.34
CA LEU A 31 -5.33 11.50 10.76
C LEU A 31 -4.10 12.23 11.33
N GLY A 32 -3.64 13.27 10.63
CA GLY A 32 -2.51 14.10 11.06
C GLY A 32 -2.72 14.88 12.35
N LYS A 33 -3.96 15.22 12.70
CA LYS A 33 -4.30 15.87 13.97
C LYS A 33 -4.28 14.90 15.16
N LYS A 34 -4.41 13.59 14.92
CA LYS A 34 -4.49 12.56 15.95
C LYS A 34 -3.16 11.87 16.22
N ILE A 35 -2.35 11.68 15.19
CA ILE A 35 -1.14 10.87 15.29
C ILE A 35 0.07 11.68 15.68
N ASN A 36 0.74 11.23 16.73
CA ASN A 36 2.15 11.52 16.92
C ASN A 36 2.98 10.49 16.15
N ILE A 37 3.69 10.94 15.11
CA ILE A 37 4.45 10.06 14.24
C ILE A 37 5.72 9.50 14.90
N VAL A 38 6.25 10.18 15.92
CA VAL A 38 7.55 9.86 16.51
C VAL A 38 7.55 8.47 17.16
N PRO A 39 6.60 8.12 18.06
CA PRO A 39 6.54 6.78 18.65
C PRO A 39 6.37 5.66 17.62
N ILE A 40 5.59 5.89 16.57
CA ILE A 40 5.35 4.92 15.49
C ILE A 40 6.65 4.63 14.75
N ARG A 41 7.38 5.70 14.39
CA ARG A 41 8.67 5.59 13.70
C ARG A 41 9.68 4.83 14.54
N GLU A 42 9.80 5.16 15.83
CA GLU A 42 10.74 4.50 16.73
C GLU A 42 10.38 3.03 17.01
N ASN A 43 9.09 2.69 17.08
CA ASN A 43 8.65 1.30 17.15
C ASN A 43 9.09 0.50 15.92
N GLN A 44 8.86 1.05 14.73
CA GLN A 44 9.24 0.41 13.47
C GLN A 44 10.76 0.25 13.34
N LYS A 45 11.55 1.26 13.75
CA LYS A 45 13.02 1.17 13.79
C LYS A 45 13.50 0.06 14.73
N ARG A 46 12.94 0.00 15.94
CA ARG A 46 13.31 -1.02 16.93
C ARG A 46 13.02 -2.42 16.41
N LEU A 47 11.86 -2.63 15.79
CA LEU A 47 11.47 -3.92 15.24
C LEU A 47 12.36 -4.33 14.06
N LEU A 48 12.63 -3.41 13.11
CA LEU A 48 13.53 -3.67 11.99
C LEU A 48 14.95 -4.01 12.46
N LYS A 49 15.46 -3.28 13.47
CA LYS A 49 16.76 -3.57 14.07
C LYS A 49 16.78 -4.95 14.72
N ALA A 50 15.75 -5.31 15.48
CA ALA A 50 15.67 -6.62 16.12
C ALA A 50 15.71 -7.75 15.08
N TYR A 51 15.02 -7.62 13.94
CA TYR A 51 15.12 -8.58 12.85
C TYR A 51 16.50 -8.62 12.23
N ARG A 52 17.11 -7.45 11.97
CA ARG A 52 18.45 -7.37 11.42
C ARG A 52 19.49 -8.03 12.34
N ASP A 53 19.37 -7.84 13.65
CA ASP A 53 20.25 -8.41 14.67
C ASP A 53 20.03 -9.93 14.82
N ASP A 54 18.78 -10.39 14.89
CA ASP A 54 18.45 -11.82 14.93
C ASP A 54 19.00 -12.56 13.69
N TRP A 55 18.88 -11.93 12.51
CA TRP A 55 19.40 -12.51 11.28
C TRP A 55 20.92 -12.58 11.22
N ASN A 56 21.62 -11.59 11.74
CA ASN A 56 23.08 -11.62 11.79
C ASN A 56 23.61 -12.66 12.78
N ASN A 57 22.83 -13.01 13.81
CA ASN A 57 23.25 -13.90 14.90
C ASN A 57 22.72 -15.34 14.80
N SER A 58 21.73 -15.60 13.93
CA SER A 58 21.10 -16.93 13.78
C SER A 58 21.45 -17.57 12.44
N TRP A 59 22.13 -18.72 12.45
CA TRP A 59 22.41 -19.52 11.23
C TRP A 59 21.12 -20.01 10.53
N ARG A 60 19.98 -20.07 11.24
CA ARG A 60 18.66 -20.39 10.66
C ARG A 60 18.12 -19.27 9.75
N SER A 61 18.68 -18.06 9.82
CA SER A 61 18.30 -16.93 8.97
C SER A 61 18.77 -17.04 7.52
N TRP A 62 19.73 -17.93 7.23
CA TRP A 62 20.33 -18.11 5.91
C TRP A 62 19.38 -18.78 4.89
N SER A 63 18.18 -19.20 5.33
CA SER A 63 17.16 -19.84 4.48
C SER A 63 15.98 -18.92 4.10
N LEU A 64 16.02 -17.65 4.51
CA LEU A 64 14.91 -16.69 4.38
C LEU A 64 14.77 -16.04 3.01
N PHE A 65 15.88 -15.88 2.30
CA PHE A 65 15.92 -15.34 0.95
C PHE A 65 16.57 -16.38 0.04
N LYS A 66 16.02 -16.56 -1.16
CA LYS A 66 16.62 -17.42 -2.17
C LYS A 66 17.76 -16.73 -2.92
N ASP A 67 18.05 -15.46 -2.62
CA ASP A 67 19.03 -14.60 -3.28
C ASP A 67 19.76 -13.63 -2.31
N ASP A 68 20.77 -12.92 -2.82
CA ASP A 68 21.60 -11.96 -2.06
C ASP A 68 20.94 -10.56 -1.86
N THR A 69 19.64 -10.42 -2.12
CA THR A 69 18.96 -9.11 -2.11
C THR A 69 18.57 -8.62 -0.70
N ARG A 70 18.75 -9.45 0.33
CA ARG A 70 18.40 -9.21 1.74
C ARG A 70 18.75 -7.81 2.25
N GLU A 71 20.02 -7.43 2.12
CA GLU A 71 20.53 -6.16 2.63
C GLU A 71 19.91 -4.98 1.86
N GLY A 72 19.58 -5.17 0.58
CA GLY A 72 18.82 -4.23 -0.23
C GLY A 72 17.42 -3.99 0.32
N HIS A 73 16.69 -5.06 0.64
CA HIS A 73 15.36 -4.96 1.26
C HIS A 73 15.42 -4.25 2.62
N MET A 74 16.31 -4.65 3.52
CA MET A 74 16.44 -4.01 4.84
C MET A 74 16.77 -2.51 4.75
N ASN A 75 17.65 -2.12 3.84
CA ASN A 75 17.96 -0.71 3.62
C ASN A 75 16.76 0.05 3.01
N ALA A 76 15.97 -0.61 2.16
CA ALA A 76 14.74 -0.04 1.60
C ALA A 76 13.65 0.17 2.67
N PHE A 77 13.55 -0.74 3.66
CA PHE A 77 12.72 -0.56 4.85
C PHE A 77 13.19 0.62 5.68
N GLN A 78 14.47 0.64 6.06
CA GLN A 78 15.06 1.68 6.90
C GLN A 78 14.83 3.07 6.31
N ARG A 79 15.07 3.26 5.00
CA ARG A 79 14.83 4.54 4.31
C ARG A 79 13.38 5.01 4.40
N ARG A 80 12.41 4.10 4.26
CA ARG A 80 10.99 4.44 4.36
C ARG A 80 10.57 4.78 5.77
N ILE A 81 11.10 4.06 6.77
CA ILE A 81 10.87 4.36 8.18
C ILE A 81 11.48 5.73 8.53
N ASP A 82 12.68 6.03 8.08
CA ASP A 82 13.32 7.34 8.32
C ASP A 82 12.54 8.50 7.68
N GLY A 83 11.95 8.27 6.49
CA GLY A 83 11.07 9.22 5.79
C GLY A 83 9.63 9.27 6.30
N LEU A 84 9.27 8.48 7.31
CA LEU A 84 7.88 8.30 7.74
C LEU A 84 7.32 9.58 8.40
N GLY A 85 6.67 10.44 7.62
CA GLY A 85 5.83 11.54 8.10
C GLY A 85 4.35 11.18 8.04
N VAL A 86 3.46 12.07 8.51
CA VAL A 86 1.99 11.87 8.41
C VAL A 86 1.55 11.56 6.97
N ARG A 87 2.10 12.28 5.99
CA ARG A 87 1.82 12.06 4.56
C ARG A 87 2.40 10.73 4.04
N GLY A 88 3.48 10.23 4.64
CA GLY A 88 4.15 8.99 4.24
C GLY A 88 3.62 7.73 4.94
N LEU A 89 2.65 7.86 5.86
CA LEU A 89 2.02 6.71 6.54
C LEU A 89 1.36 5.75 5.56
N ILE A 90 0.67 6.32 4.56
CA ILE A 90 -0.06 5.56 3.54
C ILE A 90 0.92 4.89 2.59
N ASP A 91 1.89 5.64 2.06
CA ASP A 91 2.95 5.10 1.21
C ASP A 91 3.70 3.96 1.90
N TYR A 92 3.97 4.10 3.20
CA TYR A 92 4.62 3.05 3.97
C TYR A 92 3.72 1.82 4.13
N PHE A 93 2.44 2.00 4.45
CA PHE A 93 1.51 0.88 4.54
C PHE A 93 1.39 0.12 3.21
N GLN A 94 1.22 0.83 2.11
CA GLN A 94 1.19 0.24 0.77
C GLN A 94 2.48 -0.49 0.43
N TYR A 95 3.62 0.03 0.86
CA TYR A 95 4.89 -0.66 0.71
C TYR A 95 4.91 -1.98 1.49
N LEU A 96 4.45 -2.01 2.74
CA LEU A 96 4.38 -3.24 3.54
C LEU A 96 3.48 -4.30 2.89
N GLU A 97 2.32 -3.90 2.37
CA GLU A 97 1.41 -4.82 1.66
C GLU A 97 2.05 -5.41 0.39
N LYS A 98 2.68 -4.56 -0.43
CA LYS A 98 3.39 -5.01 -1.65
C LYS A 98 4.54 -5.94 -1.32
N GLU A 99 5.32 -5.62 -0.29
CA GLU A 99 6.45 -6.43 0.12
C GLU A 99 5.98 -7.78 0.68
N LEU A 100 4.84 -7.81 1.38
CA LEU A 100 4.27 -9.05 1.91
C LEU A 100 3.79 -9.95 0.78
N GLU A 101 3.13 -9.40 -0.24
CA GLU A 101 2.73 -10.14 -1.43
C GLU A 101 3.95 -10.70 -2.17
N TYR A 102 4.97 -9.86 -2.41
CA TYR A 102 6.24 -10.29 -2.99
C TYR A 102 6.88 -11.41 -2.17
N ALA A 103 6.92 -11.28 -0.84
CA ALA A 103 7.50 -12.28 0.05
C ALA A 103 6.76 -13.63 -0.05
N LYS A 104 5.43 -13.62 -0.06
CA LYS A 104 4.60 -14.82 -0.21
C LYS A 104 4.84 -15.54 -1.53
N VAL A 105 5.09 -14.80 -2.61
CA VAL A 105 5.27 -15.36 -3.96
C VAL A 105 6.70 -15.80 -4.25
N GLN A 106 7.71 -15.01 -3.84
CA GLN A 106 9.08 -15.13 -4.35
C GLN A 106 10.10 -15.64 -3.32
N ASN A 107 10.04 -15.17 -2.07
CA ASN A 107 11.09 -15.40 -1.07
C ASN A 107 10.72 -16.40 0.03
N GLY A 108 9.44 -16.74 0.18
CA GLY A 108 8.97 -17.83 1.03
C GLY A 108 8.40 -17.38 2.38
N VAL A 109 7.88 -18.37 3.13
CA VAL A 109 7.03 -18.17 4.32
C VAL A 109 7.71 -17.37 5.42
N ASN A 110 9.00 -17.62 5.65
CA ASN A 110 9.72 -16.98 6.75
C ASN A 110 9.90 -15.45 6.52
N TYR A 111 10.14 -15.01 5.27
CA TYR A 111 10.29 -13.58 4.98
C TYR A 111 8.92 -12.90 5.02
N ALA A 112 7.89 -13.58 4.52
CA ALA A 112 6.52 -13.13 4.65
C ALA A 112 6.12 -12.91 6.12
N GLU A 113 6.52 -13.80 7.03
CA GLU A 113 6.26 -13.65 8.47
C GLU A 113 6.88 -12.37 9.06
N VAL A 114 8.10 -12.02 8.64
CA VAL A 114 8.76 -10.79 9.08
C VAL A 114 8.01 -9.55 8.60
N ILE A 115 7.60 -9.54 7.33
CA ILE A 115 6.82 -8.41 6.79
C ILE A 115 5.44 -8.33 7.45
N ASP A 116 4.81 -9.48 7.71
CA ASP A 116 3.52 -9.56 8.39
C ASP A 116 3.58 -8.97 9.81
N LYS A 117 4.67 -9.24 10.54
CA LYS A 117 4.92 -8.64 11.87
C LYS A 117 5.24 -7.15 11.78
N MET A 118 6.03 -6.70 10.80
CA MET A 118 6.28 -5.26 10.56
C MET A 118 4.97 -4.51 10.29
N ARG A 119 4.12 -5.09 9.44
CA ARG A 119 2.78 -4.56 9.13
C ARG A 119 1.88 -4.54 10.35
N SER A 120 1.79 -5.64 11.09
CA SER A 120 0.92 -5.71 12.26
C SER A 120 1.36 -4.71 13.33
N ASN A 121 2.67 -4.62 13.61
CA ASN A 121 3.22 -3.61 14.52
C ASN A 121 2.91 -2.17 14.09
N PHE A 122 2.88 -1.92 12.78
CA PHE A 122 2.51 -0.62 12.25
C PHE A 122 1.03 -0.33 12.51
N ILE A 123 0.11 -1.24 12.15
CA ILE A 123 -1.34 -1.09 12.38
C ILE A 123 -1.68 -0.97 13.87
N ASP A 124 -1.00 -1.72 14.72
CA ASP A 124 -1.20 -1.73 16.18
C ASP A 124 -0.69 -0.46 16.87
N SER A 125 0.11 0.34 16.18
CA SER A 125 0.54 1.65 16.67
C SER A 125 -0.55 2.73 16.58
N PHE A 126 -1.70 2.41 15.97
CA PHE A 126 -2.84 3.30 15.83
C PHE A 126 -3.98 2.85 16.72
N ASP A 127 -4.61 3.80 17.41
CA ASP A 127 -5.91 3.59 18.02
C ASP A 127 -6.96 3.27 16.95
N GLU A 128 -8.09 2.72 17.37
CA GLU A 128 -9.16 2.27 16.47
C GLU A 128 -9.64 3.37 15.53
N GLU A 129 -9.80 4.60 16.00
CA GLU A 129 -10.27 5.71 15.17
C GLU A 129 -9.21 6.12 14.14
N SER A 130 -7.94 6.22 14.55
CA SER A 130 -6.82 6.48 13.64
C SER A 130 -6.66 5.37 12.60
N ARG A 131 -6.88 4.12 12.98
CA ARG A 131 -6.86 2.96 12.08
C ARG A 131 -7.98 3.02 11.06
N GLN A 132 -9.20 3.34 11.47
CA GLN A 132 -10.34 3.52 10.57
C GLN A 132 -10.10 4.65 9.56
N LEU A 133 -9.48 5.76 9.99
CA LEU A 133 -9.09 6.84 9.09
C LEU A 133 -8.04 6.37 8.07
N LEU A 134 -7.01 5.62 8.50
CA LEU A 134 -5.99 5.05 7.61
C LEU A 134 -6.61 4.10 6.57
N LEU A 135 -7.45 3.17 7.02
CA LEU A 135 -8.15 2.21 6.14
C LEU A 135 -9.11 2.91 5.17
N GLY A 136 -9.81 3.95 5.63
CA GLY A 136 -10.68 4.77 4.78
C GLY A 136 -9.91 5.47 3.67
N ILE A 137 -8.69 5.97 3.95
CA ILE A 137 -7.82 6.56 2.92
C ILE A 137 -7.39 5.49 1.91
N LEU A 138 -6.91 4.35 2.39
CA LEU A 138 -6.45 3.26 1.53
C LEU A 138 -7.56 2.75 0.61
N SER A 139 -8.77 2.54 1.16
CA SER A 139 -9.95 2.14 0.38
C SER A 139 -10.24 3.13 -0.75
N LYS A 140 -10.15 4.44 -0.48
CA LYS A 140 -10.34 5.48 -1.51
C LYS A 140 -9.23 5.51 -2.54
N GLU A 141 -7.98 5.28 -2.16
CA GLU A 141 -6.88 5.16 -3.13
C GLU A 141 -7.06 3.94 -4.04
N CYS A 142 -7.54 2.81 -3.51
CA CYS A 142 -7.90 1.64 -4.30
C CYS A 142 -8.97 1.97 -5.33
N GLU A 143 -10.02 2.66 -4.89
CA GLU A 143 -11.13 3.07 -5.76
C GLU A 143 -10.65 4.01 -6.86
N ILE A 144 -9.81 4.99 -6.55
CA ILE A 144 -9.23 5.90 -7.56
C ILE A 144 -8.43 5.11 -8.62
N ILE A 145 -7.60 4.16 -8.20
CA ILE A 145 -6.81 3.33 -9.13
C ILE A 145 -7.73 2.50 -10.02
N ARG A 146 -8.80 1.94 -9.45
CA ARG A 146 -9.83 1.20 -10.17
C ARG A 146 -10.54 2.09 -11.21
N LEU A 147 -10.96 3.29 -10.81
CA LEU A 147 -11.61 4.27 -11.67
C LEU A 147 -10.69 4.75 -12.81
N ILE A 148 -9.42 5.05 -12.53
CA ILE A 148 -8.41 5.40 -13.55
C ILE A 148 -8.23 4.24 -14.53
N SER A 149 -8.20 3.00 -14.04
CA SER A 149 -8.05 1.82 -14.88
C SER A 149 -9.26 1.62 -15.81
N TYR A 150 -10.48 1.85 -15.30
CA TYR A 150 -11.68 1.86 -16.12
C TYR A 150 -11.67 2.98 -17.16
N GLN A 151 -11.27 4.20 -16.76
CA GLN A 151 -11.15 5.34 -17.66
C GLN A 151 -10.17 5.05 -18.80
N ARG A 152 -9.01 4.43 -18.51
CA ARG A 152 -8.02 4.04 -19.53
C ARG A 152 -8.54 2.96 -20.49
N ARG A 153 -9.19 1.92 -19.98
CA ARG A 153 -9.82 0.88 -20.82
C ARG A 153 -10.90 1.45 -21.72
N PHE A 154 -11.70 2.37 -21.19
CA PHE A 154 -12.73 3.05 -21.96
C PHE A 154 -12.13 3.87 -23.11
N ILE A 155 -11.09 4.67 -22.83
CA ILE A 155 -10.37 5.45 -23.84
C ILE A 155 -9.67 4.54 -24.88
N SER A 156 -9.09 3.40 -24.48
CA SER A 156 -8.42 2.48 -25.40
C SER A 156 -9.41 1.79 -26.35
N GLN A 157 -10.57 1.38 -25.83
CA GLN A 157 -11.66 0.80 -26.64
C GLN A 157 -12.21 1.81 -27.65
N GLN A 158 -12.29 3.09 -27.30
CA GLN A 158 -12.72 4.14 -28.22
C GLN A 158 -11.70 4.44 -29.33
N ASN A 159 -10.41 4.41 -28.99
CA ASN A 159 -9.34 4.72 -29.92
C ASN A 159 -8.88 3.50 -30.75
N GLY A 160 -9.55 2.35 -30.62
CA GLY A 160 -9.24 1.15 -31.41
C GLY A 160 -7.92 0.46 -31.03
N TYR A 161 -7.38 0.73 -29.84
CA TYR A 161 -6.17 0.07 -29.34
C TYR A 161 -6.54 -1.13 -28.47
N GLU A 162 -6.24 -2.35 -28.95
CA GLU A 162 -6.55 -3.62 -28.28
C GLU A 162 -5.64 -3.98 -27.09
N GLY A 163 -4.68 -3.12 -26.71
CA GLY A 163 -3.71 -3.44 -25.64
C GLY A 163 -3.71 -2.41 -24.51
N CYS A 164 -4.59 -2.56 -23.52
CA CYS A 164 -4.42 -1.87 -22.23
C CYS A 164 -3.94 -2.89 -21.19
N SER A 165 -2.63 -2.90 -20.94
CA SER A 165 -1.88 -3.90 -20.16
C SER A 165 -2.32 -4.06 -18.70
N ASP A 166 -2.28 -5.31 -18.21
CA ASP A 166 -2.65 -5.86 -16.90
C ASP A 166 -2.06 -5.24 -15.62
N ALA A 167 -1.27 -4.16 -15.67
CA ALA A 167 -0.62 -3.59 -14.48
C ALA A 167 -1.63 -3.12 -13.40
N SER A 168 -2.85 -2.76 -13.81
CA SER A 168 -3.96 -2.44 -12.92
C SER A 168 -4.48 -3.63 -12.12
N TYR A 169 -4.39 -4.85 -12.67
CA TYR A 169 -4.98 -6.07 -12.11
C TYR A 169 -4.17 -6.56 -10.90
N THR A 170 -2.84 -6.46 -10.95
CA THR A 170 -1.94 -6.86 -9.85
C THR A 170 -2.11 -5.97 -8.61
N LEU A 171 -2.37 -4.67 -8.82
CA LEU A 171 -2.61 -3.75 -7.70
C LEU A 171 -4.02 -3.94 -7.09
N ILE A 172 -5.02 -4.31 -7.88
CA ILE A 172 -6.38 -4.60 -7.37
C ILE A 172 -6.39 -5.91 -6.58
N HIS A 173 -5.67 -6.94 -7.03
CA HIS A 173 -5.61 -8.23 -6.32
C HIS A 173 -4.91 -8.15 -4.96
N SER A 174 -3.83 -7.37 -4.86
CA SER A 174 -3.10 -7.13 -3.61
C SER A 174 -3.93 -6.38 -2.55
N LEU A 175 -4.96 -5.63 -2.98
CA LEU A 175 -5.81 -4.82 -2.10
C LEU A 175 -7.09 -5.53 -1.64
N THR A 176 -7.39 -6.73 -2.14
CA THR A 176 -8.45 -7.61 -1.58
C THR A 176 -8.24 -7.92 -0.09
N HIS A 177 -7.02 -7.77 0.42
CA HIS A 177 -6.72 -7.87 1.84
C HIS A 177 -7.21 -6.67 2.67
N VAL A 178 -7.30 -5.47 2.11
CA VAL A 178 -7.78 -4.27 2.82
C VAL A 178 -9.26 -4.40 3.20
N GLU A 179 -10.09 -4.99 2.33
CA GLU A 179 -11.51 -5.24 2.62
C GLU A 179 -11.73 -6.25 3.76
N ASN A 180 -10.78 -7.16 4.01
CA ASN A 180 -10.86 -8.10 5.13
C ASN A 180 -10.58 -7.44 6.49
N TYR A 181 -9.94 -6.25 6.53
CA TYR A 181 -9.75 -5.48 7.75
C TYR A 181 -10.94 -4.57 8.09
N LEU A 182 -11.95 -4.50 7.20
CA LEU A 182 -13.18 -3.72 7.40
C LEU A 182 -14.36 -4.58 7.89
N LYS A 183 -14.17 -5.90 8.04
CA LYS A 183 -15.15 -6.85 8.60
C LYS A 183 -14.78 -7.21 10.03
#